data_AF-A0A8T4TLB9-F1
#
_entry.id   AF-A0A8T4TLB9-F1
#
_cell.length_a   1.000
_cell.length_b   1.000
_cell.length_c   1.000
_cell.angle_alpha   90.00
_cell.angle_beta   90.00
_cell.angle_gamma   90.00
#
_symmetry.space_group_name_H-M   'P 1'
#
loop_
_entity.id
_entity.type
_entity.pdbx_description
1 polymer ?
#
loop_
_entity_poly.entity_id
_entity_poly.type
_entity_poly.pdbx_seq_one_letter_code
_entity_poly.pdbx_strand_id
1 'polypeptide(L)'
;MKSFRQKAYEYVVETVGISTEVTPFFAAYETLVVNMSNDVSQDARTYGAVILFMGLGALFQKGRESSEKFFRIAQRSSWVRPVHDIAYNAVFSAAVAPPLYFLSGEKELEKIFWGTVGGAVIGIINGIPVGYTLDVFRDLGGIKVCERPSYPPFLRHASASRKAVCALGLLFASGAFTTGIYAVHEQGFSLEQIMESQSSDETKEE
;
A
#
# COMPACT_ATOMS: atom_id res chain seq x y z
N MET A 1 24.20 -15.00 -11.40
CA MET A 1 22.72 -15.16 -11.33
C MET A 1 22.33 -15.42 -9.88
N LYS A 2 21.28 -14.78 -9.34
CA LYS A 2 20.77 -15.06 -7.99
C LYS A 2 20.25 -16.49 -7.88
N SER A 3 20.46 -17.15 -6.74
CA SER A 3 19.90 -18.48 -6.48
C SER A 3 18.37 -18.43 -6.35
N PHE A 4 17.68 -19.57 -6.53
CA PHE A 4 16.23 -19.65 -6.32
C PHE A 4 15.84 -19.18 -4.90
N ARG A 5 16.60 -19.60 -3.88
CA ARG A 5 16.39 -19.18 -2.49
C ARG A 5 16.49 -17.67 -2.31
N GLN A 6 17.48 -17.03 -2.95
CA GLN A 6 17.61 -15.57 -2.91
C GLN A 6 16.44 -14.85 -3.59
N LYS A 7 15.95 -15.36 -4.73
CA LYS A 7 14.78 -14.80 -5.42
C LYS A 7 13.50 -14.96 -4.60
N ALA A 8 13.32 -16.11 -3.94
CA ALA A 8 12.18 -16.37 -3.08
C ALA A 8 12.19 -15.46 -1.84
N TYR A 9 13.37 -15.28 -1.22
CA TYR A 9 13.53 -14.35 -0.11
C TYR A 9 13.32 -12.88 -0.53
N GLU A 10 13.98 -12.48 -1.63
CA GLU A 10 13.56 -11.48 -2.63
C GLU A 10 12.12 -11.03 -2.47
N TYR A 11 11.32 -11.90 -3.06
CA TYR A 11 9.89 -11.79 -3.22
C TYR A 11 9.11 -11.70 -1.91
N VAL A 12 9.49 -12.47 -0.88
CA VAL A 12 8.80 -12.44 0.41
C VAL A 12 8.98 -11.09 1.10
N VAL A 13 10.21 -10.59 1.21
CA VAL A 13 10.50 -9.29 1.85
C VAL A 13 9.76 -8.16 1.13
N GLU A 14 9.79 -8.23 -0.18
CA GLU A 14 9.13 -7.31 -1.10
C GLU A 14 7.61 -7.31 -0.94
N THR A 15 7.00 -8.48 -0.88
CA THR A 15 5.55 -8.64 -0.72
C THR A 15 5.10 -8.22 0.68
N VAL A 16 5.85 -8.58 1.73
CA VAL A 16 5.61 -8.12 3.09
C VAL A 16 5.71 -6.59 3.17
N GLY A 17 6.67 -5.98 2.49
CA GLY A 17 6.80 -4.53 2.45
C GLY A 17 5.59 -3.84 1.82
N ILE A 18 5.08 -4.35 0.70
CA ILE A 18 3.83 -3.85 0.08
C ILE A 18 2.69 -4.01 1.08
N SER A 19 2.45 -5.23 1.58
CA SER A 19 1.33 -5.51 2.47
C SER A 19 1.36 -4.69 3.76
N THR A 20 2.55 -4.49 4.35
CA THR A 20 2.73 -3.68 5.57
C THR A 20 2.27 -2.24 5.35
N GLU A 21 2.50 -1.71 4.15
CA GLU A 21 2.14 -0.34 3.81
C GLU A 21 0.66 -0.24 3.43
N VAL A 22 0.21 -1.05 2.46
CA VAL A 22 -1.09 -0.84 1.82
C VAL A 22 -2.25 -1.23 2.74
N THR A 23 -2.04 -2.20 3.64
CA THR A 23 -3.12 -2.74 4.48
C THR A 23 -3.79 -1.66 5.34
N PRO A 24 -3.07 -0.92 6.20
CA PRO A 24 -3.70 0.11 7.04
C PRO A 24 -4.29 1.26 6.22
N PHE A 25 -3.64 1.69 5.13
CA PHE A 25 -4.15 2.80 4.31
C PHE A 25 -5.49 2.47 3.67
N PHE A 26 -5.59 1.28 3.08
CA PHE A 26 -6.86 0.85 2.50
C PHE A 26 -7.90 0.51 3.56
N ALA A 27 -7.51 -0.05 4.72
CA ALA A 27 -8.46 -0.25 5.82
C ALA A 27 -9.07 1.08 6.27
N ALA A 28 -8.25 2.13 6.42
CA ALA A 28 -8.73 3.47 6.76
C ALA A 28 -9.64 4.04 5.67
N TYR A 29 -9.26 3.91 4.40
CA TYR A 29 -10.09 4.38 3.30
C TYR A 29 -11.44 3.65 3.23
N GLU A 30 -11.42 2.32 3.26
CA GLU A 30 -12.61 1.48 3.12
C GLU A 30 -13.59 1.75 4.26
N THR A 31 -13.11 1.78 5.51
CA THR A 31 -13.98 1.92 6.69
C THR A 31 -14.32 3.37 7.00
N LEU A 32 -13.35 4.28 7.04
CA LEU A 32 -13.58 5.66 7.51
C LEU A 32 -14.09 6.60 6.42
N VAL A 33 -13.78 6.32 5.15
CA VAL A 33 -14.15 7.17 4.00
C VAL A 33 -15.33 6.59 3.22
N VAL A 34 -15.28 5.30 2.90
CA VAL A 34 -16.30 4.63 2.07
C VAL A 34 -17.37 3.92 2.92
N ASN A 35 -17.21 3.91 4.25
CA ASN A 35 -18.18 3.34 5.19
C ASN A 35 -18.46 1.84 4.93
N MET A 36 -17.43 1.11 4.47
CA MET A 36 -17.47 -0.34 4.28
C MET A 36 -17.38 -1.03 5.65
N SER A 37 -18.11 -2.14 5.83
CA SER A 37 -18.04 -2.89 7.09
C SER A 37 -16.63 -3.46 7.35
N ASN A 38 -16.28 -3.63 8.62
CA ASN A 38 -15.00 -4.20 9.03
C ASN A 38 -14.75 -5.57 8.39
N ASP A 39 -15.77 -6.44 8.33
CA ASP A 39 -15.68 -7.79 7.76
C ASP A 39 -15.29 -7.75 6.27
N VAL A 40 -15.95 -6.90 5.47
CA VAL A 40 -15.67 -6.79 4.04
C VAL A 40 -14.28 -6.23 3.79
N SER A 41 -13.85 -5.22 4.57
CA SER A 41 -12.49 -4.69 4.47
C SER A 41 -11.44 -5.75 4.84
N GLN A 42 -11.64 -6.48 5.94
CA GLN A 42 -10.73 -7.55 6.39
C GLN A 42 -10.59 -8.66 5.35
N ASP A 43 -11.70 -9.09 4.74
CA ASP A 43 -11.69 -10.06 3.65
C ASP A 43 -10.93 -9.52 2.43
N ALA A 44 -11.19 -8.27 2.04
CA ALA A 44 -10.49 -7.62 0.93
C ALA A 44 -8.97 -7.53 1.18
N ARG A 45 -8.54 -7.20 2.41
CA ARG A 45 -7.11 -7.17 2.77
C ARG A 45 -6.50 -8.56 2.74
N THR A 46 -7.23 -9.56 3.21
CA THR A 46 -6.79 -10.96 3.21
C THR A 46 -6.63 -11.48 1.78
N TYR A 47 -7.64 -11.29 0.92
CA TYR A 47 -7.55 -11.69 -0.50
C TYR A 47 -6.46 -10.90 -1.24
N GLY A 48 -6.35 -9.60 -0.98
CA GLY A 48 -5.27 -8.77 -1.53
C GLY A 48 -3.89 -9.31 -1.17
N ALA A 49 -3.66 -9.65 0.11
CA ALA A 49 -2.42 -10.26 0.56
C ALA A 49 -2.16 -11.62 -0.10
N VAL A 50 -3.17 -12.49 -0.17
CA VAL A 50 -3.05 -13.80 -0.85
C VAL A 50 -2.66 -13.62 -2.31
N ILE A 51 -3.34 -12.75 -3.06
CA ILE A 51 -3.05 -12.50 -4.48
C ILE A 51 -1.65 -11.91 -4.65
N LEU A 52 -1.24 -11.00 -3.77
CA LEU A 52 0.14 -10.49 -3.72
C LEU A 52 1.15 -11.63 -3.55
N PHE A 53 0.91 -12.56 -2.62
CA PHE A 53 1.74 -13.74 -2.37
C PHE A 53 1.63 -14.85 -3.44
N MET A 54 0.60 -14.85 -4.29
CA MET A 54 0.49 -15.77 -5.43
C MET A 54 1.29 -15.31 -6.67
N GLY A 55 1.86 -14.11 -6.64
CA GLY A 55 2.80 -13.65 -7.67
C GLY A 55 2.56 -12.22 -8.11
N LEU A 56 1.45 -11.59 -7.72
CA LEU A 56 1.17 -10.21 -8.07
C LEU A 56 2.23 -9.26 -7.48
N GLY A 57 2.76 -9.57 -6.30
CA GLY A 57 3.89 -8.85 -5.72
C GLY A 57 5.10 -8.88 -6.66
N ALA A 58 5.50 -10.05 -7.16
CA ALA A 58 6.63 -10.18 -8.08
C ALA A 58 6.40 -9.44 -9.40
N LEU A 59 5.14 -9.42 -9.89
CA LEU A 59 4.76 -8.69 -11.09
C LEU A 59 4.89 -7.17 -10.89
N PHE A 60 4.38 -6.64 -9.78
CA PHE A 60 4.53 -5.23 -9.40
C PHE A 60 6.00 -4.83 -9.35
N GLN A 61 6.82 -5.64 -8.67
CA GLN A 61 8.24 -5.39 -8.44
C GLN A 61 9.00 -5.30 -9.76
N LYS A 62 8.91 -6.36 -10.57
CA LYS A 62 9.60 -6.45 -11.85
C LYS A 62 9.10 -5.41 -12.84
N GLY A 63 7.80 -5.12 -12.83
CA GLY A 63 7.22 -4.08 -13.66
C GLY A 63 7.76 -2.70 -13.29
N ARG A 64 7.83 -2.37 -11.99
CA ARG A 64 8.39 -1.12 -11.48
C ARG A 64 9.86 -0.98 -11.89
N GLU A 65 10.70 -1.99 -11.60
CA GLU A 65 12.12 -1.97 -11.96
C GLU A 65 12.36 -1.86 -13.48
N SER A 66 11.57 -2.59 -14.27
CA SER A 66 11.65 -2.54 -15.73
C SER A 66 11.27 -1.15 -16.25
N SER A 67 10.23 -0.54 -15.68
CA SER A 67 9.80 0.82 -15.99
C SER A 67 10.87 1.85 -15.59
N GLU A 68 11.43 1.75 -14.38
CA GLU A 68 12.52 2.61 -13.91
C GLU A 68 13.73 2.57 -14.85
N LYS A 69 14.10 1.36 -15.29
CA LYS A 69 15.20 1.15 -16.23
C LYS A 69 14.89 1.73 -17.61
N PHE A 70 13.68 1.49 -18.12
CA PHE A 70 13.24 1.98 -19.43
C PHE A 70 13.26 3.51 -19.50
N PHE A 71 12.71 4.18 -18.48
CA PHE A 71 12.67 5.65 -18.40
C PHE A 71 13.94 6.31 -17.84
N ARG A 72 14.93 5.49 -17.45
CA ARG A 72 16.21 5.90 -16.84
C ARG A 72 16.01 6.76 -15.60
N ILE A 73 15.04 6.41 -14.75
CA ILE A 73 14.62 7.20 -13.58
C ILE A 73 15.79 7.46 -12.63
N ALA A 74 16.69 6.48 -12.45
CA ALA A 74 17.86 6.61 -11.59
C ALA A 74 18.87 7.68 -12.03
N GLN A 75 18.89 8.07 -13.31
CA GLN A 75 19.81 9.09 -13.85
C GLN A 75 19.20 10.50 -13.85
N ARG A 76 17.92 10.63 -13.48
CA ARG A 76 17.19 11.90 -13.50
C ARG A 76 17.22 12.58 -12.13
N SER A 77 16.67 13.78 -12.06
CA SER A 77 16.53 14.54 -10.82
C SER A 77 15.76 13.76 -9.74
N SER A 78 16.05 14.07 -8.47
CA SER A 78 15.47 13.38 -7.30
C SER A 78 13.93 13.41 -7.24
N TRP A 79 13.29 14.41 -7.84
CA TRP A 79 11.83 14.54 -7.90
C TRP A 79 11.15 13.58 -8.89
N VAL A 80 11.89 13.05 -9.86
CA VAL A 80 11.30 12.18 -10.90
C VAL A 80 10.96 10.79 -10.34
N ARG A 81 11.71 10.29 -9.35
CA ARG A 81 11.41 8.99 -8.72
C ARG A 81 10.05 8.99 -7.99
N PRO A 82 9.72 9.96 -7.13
CA PRO A 82 8.37 10.08 -6.55
C PRO A 82 7.25 10.16 -7.61
N VAL A 83 7.43 10.93 -8.68
CA VAL A 83 6.41 11.05 -9.75
C VAL A 83 6.24 9.72 -10.49
N HIS A 84 7.34 9.00 -10.75
CA HIS A 84 7.29 7.66 -11.32
C HIS A 84 6.59 6.67 -10.38
N ASP A 85 6.91 6.69 -9.08
CA ASP A 85 6.27 5.83 -8.08
C ASP A 85 4.74 6.08 -8.03
N ILE A 86 4.31 7.35 -8.06
CA ILE A 86 2.88 7.75 -8.19
C ILE A 86 2.25 7.18 -9.45
N ALA A 87 2.83 7.47 -10.61
CA ALA A 87 2.26 7.09 -11.89
C ALA A 87 2.21 5.56 -12.05
N TYR A 88 3.27 4.87 -11.65
CA TYR A 88 3.35 3.42 -11.71
C TYR A 88 2.29 2.77 -10.81
N ASN A 89 2.17 3.24 -9.57
CA ASN A 89 1.21 2.68 -8.62
C ASN A 89 -0.24 2.96 -9.04
N ALA A 90 -0.54 4.16 -9.54
CA ALA A 90 -1.87 4.50 -10.06
C ALA A 90 -2.29 3.60 -11.23
N VAL A 91 -1.41 3.42 -12.22
CA VAL A 91 -1.66 2.55 -13.38
C VAL A 91 -1.80 1.09 -12.95
N PHE A 92 -0.94 0.63 -12.04
CA PHE A 92 -1.01 -0.73 -11.54
C PHE A 92 -2.31 -1.00 -10.78
N SER A 93 -2.69 -0.12 -9.86
CA SER A 93 -3.97 -0.23 -9.13
C SER A 93 -5.15 -0.21 -10.07
N ALA A 94 -5.17 0.67 -11.08
CA ALA A 94 -6.23 0.73 -12.07
C ALA A 94 -6.33 -0.56 -12.91
N ALA A 95 -5.21 -1.22 -13.19
CA ALA A 95 -5.19 -2.48 -13.94
C ALA A 95 -5.62 -3.69 -13.09
N VAL A 96 -5.31 -3.68 -11.79
CA VAL A 96 -5.60 -4.80 -10.87
C VAL A 96 -6.98 -4.70 -10.24
N ALA A 97 -7.50 -3.49 -10.00
CA ALA A 97 -8.77 -3.28 -9.31
C ALA A 97 -9.97 -3.96 -10.00
N PRO A 98 -10.19 -3.85 -11.33
CA PRO A 98 -11.33 -4.50 -11.98
C PRO A 98 -11.41 -6.01 -11.78
N PRO A 99 -10.35 -6.81 -12.09
CA PRO A 99 -10.40 -8.25 -11.85
C PRO A 99 -10.48 -8.60 -10.36
N LEU A 100 -9.89 -7.80 -9.47
CA LEU A 100 -9.97 -8.01 -8.02
C LEU A 100 -11.42 -7.89 -7.51
N TYR A 101 -12.12 -6.81 -7.88
CA TYR A 101 -13.52 -6.62 -7.50
C TYR A 101 -14.43 -7.68 -8.11
N PHE A 102 -14.22 -8.03 -9.38
CA PHE A 102 -14.98 -9.10 -10.03
C PHE A 102 -14.80 -10.45 -9.31
N LEU A 103 -13.56 -10.82 -8.96
CA LEU A 103 -13.27 -12.04 -8.20
C LEU A 103 -13.81 -12.01 -6.77
N SER A 104 -13.98 -10.82 -6.20
CA SER A 104 -14.57 -10.61 -4.87
C SER A 104 -16.11 -10.67 -4.89
N GLY A 105 -16.72 -10.90 -6.06
CA GLY A 105 -18.17 -11.12 -6.21
C GLY A 105 -18.96 -9.93 -6.75
N GLU A 106 -18.32 -8.78 -7.00
CA GLU A 106 -19.00 -7.61 -7.59
C GLU A 106 -19.26 -7.84 -9.08
N LYS A 107 -20.50 -7.59 -9.52
CA LYS A 107 -20.95 -7.82 -10.90
C LYS A 107 -21.46 -6.56 -11.59
N GLU A 108 -21.73 -5.49 -10.84
CA GLU A 108 -22.20 -4.23 -11.38
C GLU A 108 -21.02 -3.44 -11.96
N LEU A 109 -21.01 -3.26 -13.29
CA LEU A 109 -19.91 -2.58 -13.99
C LEU A 109 -19.67 -1.14 -13.49
N GLU A 110 -20.72 -0.45 -13.06
CA GLU A 110 -20.62 0.90 -12.51
C GLU A 110 -19.85 0.92 -11.17
N LYS A 111 -20.14 -0.02 -10.26
CA LYS A 111 -19.40 -0.15 -9.00
C LYS A 111 -17.94 -0.54 -9.24
N ILE A 112 -17.69 -1.45 -10.19
CA ILE A 112 -16.33 -1.82 -10.60
C ILE A 112 -15.58 -0.61 -11.17
N PHE A 113 -16.23 0.20 -12.01
CA PHE A 113 -15.65 1.41 -12.58
C PHE A 113 -15.27 2.41 -11.48
N TRP A 114 -16.19 2.75 -10.59
CA TRP A 114 -15.93 3.68 -9.49
C TRP A 114 -14.91 3.15 -8.48
N GLY A 115 -14.95 1.86 -8.16
CA GLY A 115 -13.92 1.20 -7.36
C GLY A 115 -12.55 1.26 -8.02
N THR A 116 -12.48 1.12 -9.35
CA THR A 116 -11.22 1.23 -10.10
C THR A 116 -10.68 2.66 -10.11
N VAL A 117 -11.55 3.65 -10.32
CA VAL A 117 -11.19 5.07 -10.23
C VAL A 117 -10.69 5.41 -8.82
N GLY A 118 -11.41 4.97 -7.79
CA GLY A 118 -11.00 5.11 -6.38
C GLY A 118 -9.66 4.43 -6.11
N GLY A 119 -9.46 3.20 -6.59
CA GLY A 119 -8.19 2.48 -6.49
C GLY A 119 -7.02 3.20 -7.17
N ALA A 120 -7.27 3.87 -8.31
CA ALA A 120 -6.27 4.69 -8.98
C ALA A 120 -5.93 5.95 -8.17
N VAL A 121 -6.93 6.63 -7.59
CA VAL A 121 -6.74 7.80 -6.71
C VAL A 121 -5.94 7.42 -5.47
N ILE A 122 -6.28 6.31 -4.81
CA ILE A 122 -5.49 5.75 -3.71
C ILE A 122 -4.08 5.41 -4.21
N GLY A 123 -3.96 4.84 -5.41
CA GLY A 123 -2.67 4.56 -6.04
C GLY A 123 -1.80 5.82 -6.18
N ILE A 124 -2.40 6.96 -6.51
CA ILE A 124 -1.72 8.26 -6.59
C ILE A 124 -1.25 8.71 -5.19
N ILE A 125 -2.16 8.71 -4.22
CA ILE A 125 -1.87 9.14 -2.84
C ILE A 125 -0.77 8.26 -2.24
N ASN A 126 -0.84 6.96 -2.52
CA ASN A 126 0.00 5.96 -1.87
C ASN A 126 1.25 5.57 -2.66
N GLY A 127 1.44 6.08 -3.88
CA GLY A 127 2.58 5.69 -4.71
C GLY A 127 3.93 6.03 -4.07
N ILE A 128 4.08 7.22 -3.50
CA ILE A 128 5.32 7.62 -2.80
C ILE A 128 5.55 6.73 -1.55
N PRO A 129 4.58 6.59 -0.62
CA PRO A 129 4.70 5.66 0.52
C PRO A 129 5.06 4.22 0.14
N VAL A 130 4.38 3.63 -0.86
CA VAL A 130 4.65 2.26 -1.34
C VAL A 130 6.07 2.15 -1.88
N GLY A 131 6.48 3.06 -2.78
CA GLY A 131 7.82 3.05 -3.35
C GLY A 131 8.91 3.23 -2.28
N TYR A 132 8.65 4.09 -1.29
CA TYR A 132 9.53 4.27 -0.14
C TYR A 132 9.63 3.00 0.70
N THR A 133 8.50 2.39 1.04
CA THR A 133 8.44 1.20 1.88
C THR A 133 9.14 0.02 1.22
N LEU A 134 9.00 -0.15 -0.09
CA LEU A 134 9.72 -1.18 -0.84
C LEU A 134 11.23 -1.03 -0.74
N ASP A 135 11.74 0.18 -0.92
CA ASP A 135 13.18 0.42 -0.85
C ASP A 135 13.70 0.24 0.59
N VAL A 136 12.91 0.61 1.60
CA VAL A 136 13.21 0.35 3.01
C VAL A 136 13.21 -1.15 3.33
N PHE A 137 12.18 -1.90 2.97
CA PHE A 137 12.11 -3.32 3.26
C PHE A 137 13.21 -4.11 2.55
N ARG A 138 13.58 -3.72 1.32
CA ARG A 138 14.75 -4.29 0.62
C ARG A 138 16.06 -4.03 1.38
N ASP A 139 16.23 -2.84 1.96
CA ASP A 139 17.40 -2.53 2.80
C ASP A 139 17.38 -3.31 4.11
N LEU A 140 16.22 -3.36 4.78
CA LEU A 140 16.05 -4.07 6.03
C LEU A 140 16.23 -5.58 5.87
N GLY A 141 15.79 -6.14 4.75
CA GLY A 141 15.99 -7.53 4.37
C GLY A 141 17.41 -7.83 3.88
N GLY A 142 18.29 -6.84 3.73
CA GLY A 142 19.66 -7.03 3.24
C GLY A 142 19.74 -7.38 1.75
N ILE A 143 18.74 -7.00 0.95
CA ILE A 143 18.65 -7.27 -0.50
C ILE A 143 19.31 -6.15 -1.30
N LYS A 144 18.97 -4.89 -1.00
CA LYS A 144 19.46 -3.70 -1.71
C LYS A 144 19.51 -2.52 -0.75
N VAL A 145 20.59 -1.74 -0.78
CA VAL A 145 20.71 -0.55 0.07
C VAL A 145 19.67 0.51 -0.30
N CYS A 146 19.01 1.09 0.69
CA CYS A 146 18.06 2.18 0.46
C CYS A 146 18.80 3.51 0.23
N GLU A 147 18.69 4.02 -0.99
CA GLU A 147 19.34 5.26 -1.46
C GLU A 147 18.49 6.51 -1.24
N ARG A 148 17.31 6.39 -0.61
CA ARG A 148 16.43 7.56 -0.42
C ARG A 148 17.08 8.55 0.55
N PRO A 149 17.10 9.87 0.25
CA PRO A 149 17.74 10.87 1.11
C PRO A 149 17.14 10.95 2.51
N SER A 150 15.81 10.76 2.64
CA SER A 150 15.11 10.75 3.92
C SER A 150 15.29 9.45 4.71
N TYR A 151 15.93 8.42 4.16
CA TYR A 151 16.18 7.18 4.87
C TYR A 151 17.27 7.37 5.93
N PRO A 152 17.00 7.05 7.22
CA PRO A 152 17.92 7.38 8.30
C PRO A 152 19.30 6.72 8.14
N PRO A 153 20.40 7.50 8.24
CA PRO A 153 21.75 6.96 8.09
C PRO A 153 22.09 5.86 9.11
N PHE A 154 21.53 5.92 10.33
CA PHE A 154 21.79 4.91 11.35
C PHE A 154 21.16 3.55 11.01
N LEU A 155 20.01 3.52 10.33
CA LEU A 155 19.40 2.28 9.85
C LEU A 155 20.16 1.73 8.66
N ARG A 156 20.60 2.59 7.72
CA ARG A 156 21.36 2.19 6.53
C ARG A 156 22.60 1.37 6.89
N HIS A 157 23.32 1.77 7.93
CA HIS A 157 24.55 1.12 8.40
C HIS A 157 24.35 0.15 9.58
N ALA A 158 23.10 -0.16 9.95
CA ALA A 158 22.82 -1.09 11.03
C ALA A 158 23.19 -2.55 10.65
N SER A 159 23.46 -3.38 11.67
CA SER A 159 23.67 -4.81 11.47
C SER A 159 22.40 -5.51 10.98
N ALA A 160 22.55 -6.65 10.30
CA ALA A 160 21.43 -7.42 9.75
C ALA A 160 20.36 -7.76 10.80
N SER A 161 20.77 -8.13 12.03
CA SER A 161 19.83 -8.42 13.12
C SER A 161 19.01 -7.21 13.54
N ARG A 162 19.62 -6.02 13.63
CA ARG A 162 18.90 -4.78 13.96
C ARG A 162 17.90 -4.42 12.86
N LYS A 163 18.32 -4.57 11.60
CA LYS A 163 17.44 -4.36 10.45
C LYS A 163 16.24 -5.31 10.43
N ALA A 164 16.46 -6.59 10.73
CA ALA A 164 15.40 -7.58 10.85
C ALA A 164 14.41 -7.23 11.98
N VAL A 165 14.90 -6.80 13.15
CA VAL A 165 14.05 -6.33 14.25
C VAL A 165 13.23 -5.12 13.84
N CYS A 166 13.81 -4.15 13.12
CA CYS A 166 13.07 -3.01 12.58
C CYS A 166 11.97 -3.43 11.59
N ALA A 167 12.27 -4.36 10.67
CA ALA A 167 11.27 -4.86 9.72
C ALA A 167 10.10 -5.56 10.43
N LEU A 168 10.40 -6.40 11.44
CA LEU A 168 9.37 -7.02 12.27
C LEU A 168 8.56 -5.97 13.03
N GLY A 169 9.21 -4.98 13.63
CA GLY A 169 8.54 -3.88 14.33
C GLY A 169 7.58 -3.11 13.44
N LEU A 170 7.98 -2.82 12.19
CA LEU A 170 7.10 -2.17 11.21
C LEU A 170 5.89 -3.03 10.83
N LEU A 171 6.10 -4.34 10.66
CA LEU A 171 5.01 -5.28 10.39
C LEU A 171 3.99 -5.31 11.56
N PHE A 172 4.48 -5.39 12.80
CA PHE A 172 3.61 -5.35 13.98
C PHE A 172 2.90 -3.99 14.13
N ALA A 173 3.60 -2.88 13.87
CA ALA A 173 3.01 -1.55 13.93
C ALA A 173 1.90 -1.38 12.88
N SER A 174 2.09 -1.89 11.67
CA SER A 174 1.06 -1.90 10.62
C SER A 174 -0.17 -2.71 11.03
N GLY A 175 0.02 -3.91 11.59
CA GLY A 175 -1.08 -4.72 12.11
C GLY A 175 -1.83 -4.01 13.24
N ALA A 176 -1.12 -3.49 14.24
CA ALA A 176 -1.71 -2.75 15.35
C ALA A 176 -2.47 -1.51 14.89
N PHE A 177 -1.93 -0.76 13.91
CA PHE A 177 -2.59 0.41 13.34
C PHE A 177 -3.85 0.03 12.56
N THR A 178 -3.79 -1.05 11.77
CA THR A 178 -4.96 -1.62 11.08
C THR A 178 -6.05 -2.03 12.05
N THR A 179 -5.70 -2.74 13.14
CA THR A 179 -6.66 -3.09 14.21
C THR A 179 -7.24 -1.84 14.88
N GLY A 180 -6.42 -0.82 15.12
CA GLY A 180 -6.88 0.46 15.67
C GLY A 180 -7.91 1.15 14.79
N ILE A 181 -7.71 1.14 13.46
CA ILE A 181 -8.67 1.67 12.49
C ILE A 181 -10.03 0.97 12.62
N TYR A 182 -10.04 -0.37 12.67
CA TYR A 182 -11.28 -1.14 12.82
C TYR A 182 -11.99 -0.87 14.14
N ALA A 183 -11.24 -0.75 15.24
CA ALA A 183 -11.80 -0.41 16.55
C ALA A 183 -12.43 0.99 16.58
N VAL A 184 -11.83 1.97 15.89
CA VAL A 184 -12.38 3.32 15.76
C VAL A 184 -13.68 3.30 14.94
N HIS A 185 -13.71 2.56 13.84
CA HIS A 185 -14.91 2.43 13.01
C HIS A 185 -16.08 1.78 13.79
N GLU A 186 -15.82 0.73 14.58
CA GLU A 186 -16.83 0.07 15.44
C GLU A 186 -17.47 1.00 16.47
N GLN A 187 -16.77 2.05 16.90
CA GLN A 187 -17.30 3.06 17.82
C GLN A 187 -18.27 4.04 17.12
N GLY A 188 -18.57 3.84 15.84
CA GLY A 188 -19.41 4.74 15.06
C GLY A 188 -18.69 6.02 14.71
N PHE A 189 -17.41 5.93 14.36
CA PHE A 189 -16.64 7.06 13.84
C PHE A 189 -16.50 6.90 12.32
N SER A 190 -17.39 7.54 11.56
CA SER A 190 -17.26 7.69 10.11
C SER A 190 -17.19 9.17 9.72
N LEU A 191 -16.48 9.51 8.64
CA LEU A 191 -16.42 10.89 8.14
C LEU A 191 -17.81 11.41 7.74
N GLU A 192 -18.66 10.52 7.25
CA GLU A 192 -20.05 10.82 6.88
C GLU A 192 -20.85 11.33 8.08
N GLN A 193 -20.76 10.66 9.23
CA GLN A 193 -21.42 11.10 10.46
C GLN A 193 -20.89 12.44 10.97
N ILE A 194 -19.59 12.72 10.78
CA ILE A 194 -19.00 14.01 11.16
C ILE A 194 -19.56 15.11 10.28
N MET A 195 -19.60 14.89 8.96
CA MET A 195 -20.14 15.87 8.01
C MET A 195 -21.64 16.10 8.21
N GLU A 196 -22.42 15.05 8.46
CA GLU A 196 -23.84 15.15 8.79
C GLU A 196 -24.06 15.97 10.06
N SER A 197 -23.29 15.70 11.12
CA SER A 197 -23.40 16.43 12.39
C SER A 197 -23.14 17.94 12.21
N GLN A 198 -22.18 18.31 11.37
CA GLN A 198 -21.86 19.72 11.08
C GLN A 198 -22.97 20.41 10.28
N SER A 199 -23.54 19.76 9.27
CA SER A 199 -24.65 20.34 8.48
C SER A 199 -25.93 20.57 9.29
N SER A 200 -26.16 19.75 10.33
CA SER A 200 -27.37 19.82 11.15
C SER A 200 -27.36 20.99 12.16
N ASP A 201 -26.18 21.54 12.45
CA ASP A 201 -26.04 22.71 13.32
C ASP A 201 -26.22 24.03 12.55
N GLU A 202 -25.80 24.10 11.28
CA GLU A 202 -25.98 25.31 10.45
C GLU A 202 -27.45 25.62 10.15
N THR A 203 -28.32 24.62 10.12
CA THR A 203 -29.76 24.80 9.82
C THR A 203 -30.60 25.25 11.02
N LYS A 204 -30.01 25.35 12.23
CA LYS A 204 -30.72 25.80 13.45
C LYS A 204 -30.47 27.27 13.79
N GLU A 205 -29.59 27.97 13.08
CA GLU A 205 -29.26 29.38 13.33
C GLU A 205 -29.96 30.37 12.38
N GLU A 206 -30.83 29.91 11.47
CA GLU A 206 -31.71 30.76 10.63
C GLU A 206 -33.16 30.77 11.12
#